data_AF-A0A5C6NWZ1-F1
#
_entry.id   AF-A0A5C6NWZ1-F1
#
_cell.length_a   1.000
_cell.length_b   1.000
_cell.length_c   1.000
_cell.angle_alpha   90.00
_cell.angle_beta   90.00
_cell.angle_gamma   90.00
#
_symmetry.space_group_name_H-M   'P 1'
#
loop_
_entity.id
_entity.type
_entity.pdbx_description
1 polymer ?
#
loop_
_entity_poly.entity_id
_entity_poly.type
_entity_poly.pdbx_seq_one_letter_code
_entity_poly.pdbx_strand_id
1 'polypeptide(L)'
;MSIKYDQITSFCVTFYSPADTGSDLPYDKESMAIIHLNNTTVIYLKEVTEFLAVVCFLRTESFERKGLIDYNFHCFKSAIQEVFDVRLRIQKNRKLLSQRRWSKLTTGSGGLISPH
;
A
#
# COMPACT_ATOMS: atom_id res chain seq x y z
N MET A 1 13.65 -24.22 -27.24
CA MET A 1 13.46 -22.77 -26.98
C MET A 1 12.34 -22.62 -25.96
N SER A 2 12.57 -23.05 -24.71
CA SER A 2 11.47 -23.36 -23.78
C SER A 2 11.76 -22.99 -22.31
N ILE A 3 12.61 -22.00 -22.03
CA ILE A 3 13.08 -21.70 -20.66
C ILE A 3 12.63 -20.31 -20.16
N LYS A 4 11.66 -19.62 -20.79
CA LYS A 4 11.32 -18.24 -20.40
C LYS A 4 9.89 -17.97 -19.92
N TYR A 5 8.99 -18.94 -19.99
CA TYR A 5 7.61 -18.75 -19.49
C TYR A 5 7.40 -19.20 -18.04
N ASP A 6 8.27 -20.08 -17.51
CA ASP A 6 8.09 -20.69 -16.19
C ASP A 6 8.34 -19.71 -15.02
N GLN A 7 9.28 -18.76 -15.20
CA GLN A 7 9.57 -17.74 -14.18
C GLN A 7 8.51 -16.61 -14.13
N ILE A 8 7.81 -16.36 -15.24
CA ILE A 8 6.79 -15.30 -15.33
C ILE A 8 5.50 -15.75 -14.65
N THR A 9 5.13 -17.02 -14.80
CA THR A 9 3.96 -17.60 -14.13
C THR A 9 4.17 -17.66 -12.61
N SER A 10 5.39 -17.97 -12.14
CA SER A 10 5.69 -18.01 -10.69
C SER A 10 5.49 -16.64 -10.01
N PHE A 11 5.85 -15.53 -10.66
CA PHE A 11 5.68 -14.19 -10.10
C PHE A 11 4.22 -13.70 -10.06
N CYS A 12 3.39 -14.10 -11.02
CA CYS A 12 1.96 -13.76 -10.99
C CYS A 12 1.14 -14.64 -10.02
N VAL A 13 1.57 -15.88 -9.78
CA VAL A 13 0.81 -16.84 -8.93
C VAL A 13 0.91 -16.52 -7.44
N THR A 14 1.99 -15.88 -7.00
CA THR A 14 2.20 -15.55 -5.58
C THR A 14 1.38 -14.36 -5.09
N PHE A 15 0.66 -13.63 -5.96
CA PHE A 15 -0.22 -12.53 -5.55
C PHE A 15 -1.49 -13.00 -4.79
N TYR A 16 -1.81 -14.30 -4.83
CA TYR A 16 -2.94 -14.90 -4.12
C TYR A 16 -2.53 -16.25 -3.48
N SER A 17 -1.68 -16.23 -2.44
CA SER A 17 -1.64 -17.38 -1.52
C SER A 17 -2.90 -17.37 -0.64
N PRO A 18 -3.75 -18.42 -0.66
CA PRO A 18 -4.80 -18.56 0.33
C PRO A 18 -4.16 -18.66 1.72
N ALA A 19 -4.69 -17.86 2.64
CA ALA A 19 -4.12 -17.51 3.94
C ALA A 19 -4.11 -18.65 4.98
N ASP A 20 -3.69 -19.87 4.60
CA ASP A 20 -3.88 -21.06 5.45
C ASP A 20 -2.60 -21.86 5.75
N THR A 21 -1.43 -21.27 5.54
CA THR A 21 -0.18 -21.82 6.08
C THR A 21 0.67 -20.69 6.60
N GLY A 22 1.16 -20.81 7.85
CA GLY A 22 1.96 -19.82 8.56
C GLY A 22 3.37 -19.61 7.97
N SER A 23 3.47 -19.51 6.66
CA SER A 23 4.66 -19.16 5.89
C SER A 23 4.65 -17.68 5.55
N ASP A 24 5.85 -17.12 5.48
CA ASP A 24 6.16 -15.78 4.99
C ASP A 24 5.23 -15.36 3.84
N LEU A 25 4.63 -14.17 3.95
CA LEU A 25 3.75 -13.67 2.91
C LEU A 25 4.56 -13.61 1.61
N PRO A 26 4.04 -14.12 0.49
CA PRO A 26 4.77 -14.10 -0.78
C PRO A 26 5.00 -12.69 -1.35
N TYR A 27 4.49 -11.68 -0.63
CA TYR A 27 4.59 -10.28 -0.91
C TYR A 27 4.94 -9.54 0.38
N ASP A 28 6.06 -8.85 0.34
CA ASP A 28 6.66 -8.11 1.43
C ASP A 28 7.08 -6.69 0.99
N LYS A 29 7.62 -5.91 1.93
CA LYS A 29 8.00 -4.50 1.68
C LYS A 29 9.17 -4.32 0.71
N GLU A 30 9.89 -5.40 0.41
CA GLU A 30 11.06 -5.42 -0.46
C GLU A 30 10.74 -6.08 -1.83
N SER A 31 9.52 -6.58 -1.99
CA SER A 31 9.07 -7.31 -3.16
C SER A 31 9.21 -6.47 -4.44
N MET A 32 9.97 -7.00 -5.38
CA MET A 32 10.20 -6.42 -6.69
C MET A 32 10.49 -7.47 -7.76
N ALA A 33 10.18 -7.16 -9.02
CA ALA A 33 10.61 -7.95 -10.17
C ALA A 33 11.01 -7.07 -11.35
N ILE A 34 11.94 -7.59 -12.15
CA ILE A 34 12.40 -6.97 -13.39
C ILE A 34 12.31 -8.03 -14.48
N ILE A 35 11.55 -7.76 -15.53
CA ILE A 35 11.35 -8.67 -16.66
C ILE A 35 11.84 -7.98 -17.93
N HIS A 36 12.89 -8.52 -18.54
CA HIS A 36 13.40 -8.04 -19.82
C HIS A 36 12.74 -8.80 -20.97
N LEU A 37 12.06 -8.07 -21.85
CA LEU A 37 11.48 -8.60 -23.09
C LEU A 37 12.50 -8.52 -24.24
N ASN A 38 12.26 -9.27 -25.31
CA ASN A 38 13.13 -9.34 -26.49
C ASN A 38 13.03 -8.13 -27.44
N ASN A 39 12.28 -7.10 -27.07
CA ASN A 39 11.95 -5.94 -27.90
C ASN A 39 12.30 -4.61 -27.22
N THR A 40 13.42 -4.55 -26.50
CA THR A 40 13.90 -3.36 -25.76
C THR A 40 12.99 -2.89 -24.62
N THR A 41 12.00 -3.69 -24.21
CA THR A 41 11.08 -3.36 -23.12
C THR A 41 11.50 -4.04 -21.83
N VAL A 42 11.41 -3.32 -20.72
CA VAL A 42 11.63 -3.78 -19.36
C VAL A 42 10.35 -3.55 -18.57
N ILE A 43 9.79 -4.60 -17.98
CA ILE A 43 8.68 -4.50 -17.02
C ILE A 43 9.29 -4.48 -15.62
N TYR A 44 9.04 -3.41 -14.87
CA TYR A 44 9.57 -3.22 -13.53
C TYR A 44 8.43 -3.15 -12.50
N LEU A 45 8.40 -4.11 -11.58
CA LEU A 45 7.38 -4.26 -10.55
C LEU A 45 7.98 -3.99 -9.18
N LYS A 46 7.26 -3.25 -8.32
CA LYS A 46 7.71 -2.95 -6.96
C LYS A 46 6.54 -2.72 -6.00
N GLU A 47 6.67 -3.20 -4.77
CA GLU A 47 5.69 -2.98 -3.70
C GLU A 47 5.61 -1.52 -3.27
N VAL A 48 4.36 -1.03 -3.13
CA VAL A 48 4.03 0.29 -2.58
C VAL A 48 3.41 0.15 -1.19
N THR A 49 2.42 -0.74 -1.07
CA THR A 49 1.81 -1.17 0.19
C THR A 49 1.51 -2.66 0.12
N GLU A 50 1.18 -3.29 1.25
CA GLU A 50 0.76 -4.71 1.36
C GLU A 50 -0.30 -5.15 0.33
N PHE A 51 -1.09 -4.21 -0.20
CA PHE A 51 -2.16 -4.48 -1.16
C PHE A 51 -1.96 -3.79 -2.52
N LEU A 52 -0.85 -3.09 -2.72
CA LEU A 52 -0.63 -2.26 -3.90
C LEU A 52 0.80 -2.41 -4.43
N ALA A 53 0.92 -2.93 -5.65
CA ALA A 53 2.15 -2.91 -6.43
C ALA A 53 2.05 -1.90 -7.58
N VAL A 54 3.18 -1.35 -7.99
CA VAL A 54 3.32 -0.58 -9.23
C VAL A 54 4.01 -1.43 -10.27
N VAL A 55 3.53 -1.31 -11.51
CA VAL A 55 4.11 -1.95 -12.69
C VAL A 55 4.48 -0.86 -13.70
N CYS A 56 5.77 -0.72 -13.99
CA CYS A 56 6.29 0.24 -14.95
C CYS A 56 6.76 -0.47 -16.22
N PHE A 57 6.36 0.04 -17.38
CA PHE A 57 6.89 -0.39 -18.68
C PHE A 57 7.91 0.64 -19.16
N LEU A 58 9.16 0.22 -19.28
CA LEU A 58 10.30 1.07 -19.57
C LEU A 58 11.03 0.55 -20.82
N ARG A 59 11.75 1.42 -21.51
CA ARG A 59 12.75 0.97 -22.50
C ARG A 59 14.05 0.59 -21.78
N THR A 60 14.82 -0.34 -22.32
CA THR A 60 16.11 -0.78 -21.74
C THR A 60 17.05 0.40 -21.49
N GLU A 61 17.18 1.32 -22.45
CA GLU A 61 18.00 2.53 -22.33
C GLU A 61 17.59 3.43 -21.15
N SER A 62 16.28 3.57 -20.91
CA SER A 62 15.78 4.30 -19.75
C SER A 62 16.11 3.58 -18.44
N PHE A 63 16.07 2.25 -18.47
CA PHE A 63 16.34 1.40 -17.31
C PHE A 63 17.83 1.39 -16.90
N GLU A 64 18.76 1.77 -17.78
CA GLU A 64 20.17 1.99 -17.43
C GLU A 64 20.34 3.01 -16.28
N ARG A 65 19.40 3.96 -16.17
CA ARG A 65 19.33 4.93 -15.08
C ARG A 65 18.50 4.43 -13.89
N LYS A 66 18.60 3.12 -13.57
CA LYS A 66 17.82 2.46 -12.51
C LYS A 66 17.88 3.21 -11.18
N GLY A 67 19.05 3.72 -10.78
CA GLY A 67 19.21 4.44 -9.51
C GLY A 67 18.29 5.67 -9.38
N LEU A 68 18.11 6.44 -10.46
CA LEU A 68 17.19 7.58 -10.47
C LEU A 68 15.72 7.12 -10.44
N ILE A 69 15.42 6.03 -11.13
CA ILE A 69 14.08 5.43 -11.12
C ILE A 69 13.73 4.93 -9.71
N ASP A 70 14.67 4.29 -9.02
CA ASP A 70 14.51 3.83 -7.64
C ASP A 70 14.31 4.98 -6.66
N TYR A 71 15.08 6.06 -6.82
CA TYR A 71 14.91 7.28 -6.03
C TYR A 71 13.52 7.89 -6.23
N ASN A 72 13.10 8.07 -7.49
CA ASN A 72 11.77 8.58 -7.81
C ASN A 72 10.67 7.67 -7.26
N PHE A 73 10.86 6.34 -7.33
CA PHE A 73 9.94 5.38 -6.76
C PHE A 73 9.83 5.51 -5.24
N HIS A 74 10.94 5.75 -4.54
CA HIS A 74 10.93 5.98 -3.09
C HIS A 74 10.13 7.23 -2.73
N CYS A 75 10.35 8.35 -3.44
CA CYS A 75 9.54 9.56 -3.27
C CYS A 75 8.06 9.29 -3.54
N PHE A 76 7.74 8.55 -4.61
CA PHE A 76 6.37 8.16 -4.95
C PHE A 76 5.71 7.31 -3.86
N LYS A 77 6.40 6.27 -3.38
CA LYS A 77 5.91 5.38 -2.33
C LYS A 77 5.61 6.16 -1.04
N SER A 78 6.51 7.07 -0.66
CA SER A 78 6.34 7.92 0.52
C SER A 78 5.11 8.83 0.38
N ALA A 79 4.94 9.47 -0.78
CA ALA A 79 3.78 10.32 -1.03
C ALA A 79 2.45 9.55 -1.01
N ILE A 80 2.40 8.32 -1.54
CA ILE A 80 1.21 7.48 -1.48
C ILE A 80 0.86 7.10 -0.04
N GLN A 81 1.86 6.74 0.78
CA GLN A 81 1.64 6.43 2.19
C GLN A 81 1.07 7.62 2.96
N GLU A 82 1.59 8.84 2.72
CA GLU A 82 1.06 10.06 3.33
C GLU A 82 -0.40 10.32 2.93
N VAL A 83 -0.78 10.08 1.67
CA VAL A 83 -2.16 10.25 1.20
C VAL A 83 -3.11 9.27 1.91
N PHE A 84 -2.69 8.04 2.15
CA PHE A 84 -3.49 7.07 2.90
C PHE A 84 -3.64 7.46 4.38
N ASP A 85 -2.58 7.99 4.98
CA ASP A 85 -2.60 8.50 6.36
C ASP A 85 -3.60 9.63 6.57
N VAL A 86 -3.73 10.56 5.61
CA VAL A 86 -4.70 11.67 5.69
C VAL A 86 -6.13 11.14 5.85
N ARG A 87 -6.50 10.10 5.08
CA ARG A 87 -7.84 9.49 5.19
C ARG A 87 -8.08 8.91 6.59
N LEU A 88 -7.09 8.23 7.15
CA LEU A 88 -7.17 7.66 8.50
C LEU A 88 -7.31 8.76 9.57
N ARG A 89 -6.55 9.86 9.45
CA ARG A 89 -6.64 11.01 10.36
C ARG A 89 -8.01 11.68 10.35
N ILE A 90 -8.59 11.91 9.17
CA ILE A 90 -9.93 12.50 9.03
C ILE A 90 -10.99 11.61 9.69
N GLN A 91 -10.93 10.29 9.49
CA GLN A 91 -11.86 9.35 10.12
C GLN A 91 -11.76 9.35 11.65
N LYS A 92 -10.54 9.34 12.19
CA LYS A 92 -10.30 9.42 13.65
C LYS A 92 -10.87 10.72 14.22
N ASN A 93 -10.61 11.85 13.58
CA ASN A 93 -11.12 13.15 14.02
C ASN A 93 -12.66 13.21 14.02
N ARG A 94 -13.33 12.62 13.02
CA ARG A 94 -14.80 12.55 12.99
C ARG A 94 -15.37 11.73 14.17
N LYS A 95 -14.74 10.61 14.54
CA LYS A 95 -15.12 9.80 15.71
C LYS A 95 -14.91 10.57 17.03
N LEU A 96 -13.78 11.25 17.17
CA LEU A 96 -13.50 12.07 18.36
C LEU A 96 -14.50 13.23 18.50
N LEU A 97 -14.86 13.88 17.40
CA LEU A 97 -15.87 14.95 17.41
C LEU A 97 -17.27 14.43 17.76
N SER A 98 -17.67 13.23 17.29
CA SER A 98 -18.96 12.64 17.69
C SER A 98 -18.99 12.26 19.17
N GLN A 99 -17.90 11.70 19.71
CA GLN A 99 -17.76 11.39 21.14
C GLN A 99 -17.83 12.65 22.03
N ARG A 100 -17.17 13.75 21.61
CA ARG A 100 -17.25 15.05 22.30
C ARG A 100 -18.66 15.64 22.28
N ARG A 101 -19.43 15.41 21.22
CA ARG A 101 -20.82 15.87 21.12
C ARG A 101 -21.74 15.10 22.07
N TRP A 102 -21.61 13.78 22.17
CA TRP A 102 -22.40 12.97 23.12
C TRP A 102 -22.05 13.24 24.59
N SER A 103 -20.76 13.39 24.92
CA SER A 103 -20.35 13.74 26.29
C SER A 103 -20.88 15.10 26.75
N LYS A 104 -20.98 16.09 25.84
CA LYS A 104 -21.61 17.39 26.17
C LYS A 104 -23.12 17.29 26.41
N LEU A 105 -23.83 16.34 25.78
CA LEU A 105 -25.25 16.10 26.06
C LEU A 105 -25.46 15.41 27.41
N THR A 106 -24.53 14.55 27.87
CA THR A 106 -24.67 13.82 29.14
C THR A 106 -24.18 14.61 30.35
N THR A 107 -23.44 15.71 30.16
CA THR A 107 -22.91 16.56 31.25
C THR A 107 -23.73 17.85 31.45
N GLY A 108 -24.84 18.02 30.72
CA GLY A 108 -25.67 19.24 30.72
C GLY A 108 -26.89 19.21 31.65
N SER A 109 -27.12 18.15 32.41
CA SER A 109 -28.27 18.03 33.33
C SER A 109 -27.80 17.61 34.72
N GLY A 110 -27.36 18.58 35.51
CA GLY A 110 -26.89 18.39 36.89
C GLY A 110 -27.30 19.53 37.81
N GLY A 111 -28.54 20.00 37.70
CA GLY A 111 -29.20 20.77 38.76
C GLY A 111 -30.08 19.83 39.57
N LEU A 112 -29.57 19.31 40.69
CA LEU A 112 -30.38 18.61 41.68
C LEU A 112 -31.39 19.59 42.29
N ILE A 113 -32.68 19.28 42.18
CA ILE A 113 -33.70 19.80 43.10
C ILE A 113 -34.44 18.57 43.63
N SER A 114 -34.24 18.30 44.91
CA SER A 114 -34.92 17.23 45.64
C SER A 114 -36.26 17.78 46.14
N PRO A 115 -37.41 17.11 45.94
CA PRO A 115 -38.66 17.53 46.56
C PRO A 115 -38.79 16.88 47.94
N HIS A 116 -38.94 17.72 48.96
CA HIS A 116 -39.58 17.40 50.24
C HIS A 116 -40.80 18.32 50.38
#